data_AF-A0A4S8MKF1-F1
#
_entry.id   AF-A0A4S8MKF1-F1
#
_cell.length_a   1.000
_cell.length_b   1.000
_cell.length_c   1.000
_cell.angle_alpha   90.00
_cell.angle_beta   90.00
_cell.angle_gamma   90.00
#
_symmetry.space_group_name_H-M   'P 1'
#
loop_
_entity.id
_entity.type
_entity.pdbx_description
1 polymer ?
#
loop_
_entity_poly.entity_id
_entity_poly.type
_entity_poly.pdbx_seq_one_letter_code
_entity_poly.pdbx_strand_id
1 'polypeptide(L)'
;MAKSLRSKVKRDFRSKKREAGVYAATEAARLARLNAKLLSTVSKDKKEFAEKEEEDESAMPVEETSPEDSTKPDDSMQLDQSPANNPKSTRISTHGPRGSRREEWRLSKGLSARPASKGMNRQGGIAARRKAGRSKRRR
;
A
#
# COMPACT_ATOMS: atom_id res chain seq x y z
N MET A 1 18.73 7.32 53.36
CA MET A 1 18.89 6.34 52.26
C MET A 1 18.73 7.02 50.90
N ALA A 2 19.73 6.91 50.03
CA ALA A 2 19.60 7.37 48.65
C ALA A 2 18.59 6.52 47.87
N LYS A 3 17.99 7.09 46.81
CA LYS A 3 17.04 6.37 45.95
C LYS A 3 17.81 5.63 44.84
N SER A 4 17.45 4.37 44.58
CA SER A 4 18.02 3.58 43.47
C SER A 4 17.66 4.15 42.09
N LEU A 5 18.49 3.86 41.09
CA LEU A 5 18.26 4.20 39.69
C LEU A 5 16.96 3.62 39.13
N ARG A 6 16.46 2.51 39.68
CA ARG A 6 15.17 1.90 39.26
C ARG A 6 14.00 2.30 40.17
N SER A 7 14.21 3.20 41.13
CA SER A 7 13.12 3.67 41.99
C SER A 7 12.02 4.35 41.17
N LYS A 8 10.75 3.99 41.45
CA LYS A 8 9.58 4.48 40.72
C LYS A 8 9.51 6.00 40.73
N VAL A 9 9.61 6.59 41.93
CA VAL A 9 9.63 8.05 42.12
C VAL A 9 10.64 8.73 41.18
N LYS A 10 11.91 8.31 41.14
CA LYS A 10 12.92 8.94 40.26
C LYS A 10 12.71 8.63 38.77
N ARG A 11 12.06 7.51 38.42
CA ARG A 11 11.69 7.21 37.03
C ARG A 11 10.55 8.11 36.56
N ASP A 12 9.54 8.33 37.40
CA ASP A 12 8.39 9.17 37.09
C ASP A 12 8.82 10.63 36.88
N PHE A 13 9.67 11.17 37.76
CA PHE A 13 10.27 12.50 37.56
C PHE A 13 11.07 12.60 36.26
N ARG A 14 11.77 11.53 35.86
CA ARG A 14 12.50 11.51 34.58
C ARG A 14 11.54 11.44 33.38
N SER A 15 10.41 10.72 33.49
CA SER A 15 9.38 10.73 32.43
C SER A 15 8.84 12.13 32.22
N LYS A 16 8.40 12.79 33.30
CA LYS A 16 7.90 14.17 33.25
C LYS A 16 8.90 15.14 32.63
N LYS A 17 10.19 15.02 32.95
CA LYS A 17 11.24 15.85 32.32
C LYS A 17 11.42 15.58 30.83
N ARG A 18 11.24 14.34 30.38
CA ARG A 18 11.35 14.00 28.95
C ARG A 18 10.15 14.47 28.15
N GLU A 19 8.95 14.43 28.72
CA GLU A 19 7.70 14.73 28.03
C GLU A 19 7.34 16.23 28.07
N ALA A 20 7.45 16.85 29.25
CA ALA A 20 7.02 18.24 29.46
C ALA A 20 8.19 19.22 29.66
N GLY A 21 9.43 18.73 29.65
CA GLY A 21 10.61 19.56 29.88
C GLY A 21 11.32 19.97 28.60
N VAL A 22 12.46 20.65 28.77
CA VAL A 22 13.33 21.13 27.69
C VAL A 22 13.74 20.02 26.72
N TYR A 23 13.88 18.77 27.21
CA TYR A 23 14.22 17.62 26.38
C TYR A 23 13.21 17.39 25.25
N ALA A 24 11.91 17.56 25.51
CA ALA A 24 10.87 17.39 24.50
C ALA A 24 11.04 18.40 23.36
N ALA A 25 11.26 19.68 23.69
CA ALA A 25 11.46 20.74 22.71
C ALA A 25 12.71 20.51 21.86
N THR A 26 13.82 20.08 22.48
CA THR A 26 15.06 19.81 21.75
C THR A 26 14.94 18.61 20.80
N GLU A 27 14.25 17.55 21.22
CA GLU A 27 14.00 16.38 20.38
C GLU A 27 13.05 16.72 19.23
N ALA A 28 11.97 17.46 19.50
CA ALA A 28 11.05 17.93 18.47
C ALA A 28 11.75 18.79 17.41
N ALA A 29 12.61 19.73 17.82
CA ALA A 29 13.38 20.55 16.91
C ALA A 29 14.40 19.73 16.08
N ARG A 30 14.95 18.66 16.65
CA ARG A 30 15.83 17.74 15.92
C ARG A 30 15.05 16.94 14.88
N LEU A 31 13.88 16.40 15.24
CA LEU A 31 13.00 15.67 14.33
C LEU A 31 12.53 16.55 13.17
N ALA A 32 12.12 17.79 13.45
CA ALA A 32 11.73 18.75 12.40
C ALA A 32 12.86 19.00 11.39
N ARG A 33 14.09 19.19 11.88
CA ARG A 33 15.29 19.35 11.01
C ARG A 33 15.55 18.12 10.15
N LEU A 34 15.40 16.91 10.71
CA LEU A 34 15.59 15.67 9.95
C LEU A 34 14.51 15.51 8.89
N ASN A 35 13.24 15.78 9.22
CA ASN A 35 12.14 15.71 8.27
C ASN A 35 12.33 16.72 7.13
N ALA A 36 12.73 17.95 7.42
CA ALA A 36 13.04 18.94 6.40
C ALA A 36 14.16 18.47 5.44
N LYS A 37 15.21 17.83 5.98
CA LYS A 37 16.28 17.24 5.17
C LYS A 37 15.76 16.11 4.28
N LEU A 38 14.98 15.18 4.81
CA LEU A 38 14.41 14.07 4.04
C LEU A 38 13.48 14.57 2.93
N LEU A 39 12.63 15.56 3.21
CA LEU A 39 11.79 16.17 2.19
C LEU A 39 12.62 16.84 1.10
N SER A 40 13.73 17.48 1.47
CA SER A 40 14.64 18.09 0.50
C SER A 40 15.36 17.07 -0.38
N THR A 41 15.76 15.91 0.15
CA THR A 41 16.39 14.85 -0.66
C THR A 41 15.38 14.20 -1.58
N VAL A 42 14.21 13.80 -1.06
CA VAL A 42 13.16 13.17 -1.87
C VAL A 42 12.66 14.10 -2.98
N SER A 43 12.56 15.41 -2.70
CA SER A 43 12.15 16.39 -3.70
C SER A 43 13.24 16.66 -4.74
N LYS A 44 14.52 16.55 -4.38
CA LYS A 44 15.64 16.62 -5.33
C LYS A 44 15.65 15.40 -6.24
N ASP A 45 15.57 14.20 -5.66
CA ASP A 45 15.49 12.96 -6.44
C ASP A 45 14.33 13.05 -7.44
N LYS A 46 13.13 13.47 -7.02
CA LYS A 46 11.99 13.64 -7.92
C LYS A 46 12.25 14.65 -9.04
N LYS A 47 12.93 15.76 -8.77
CA LYS A 47 13.27 16.76 -9.79
C LYS A 47 14.32 16.24 -10.77
N GLU A 48 15.35 15.56 -10.28
CA GLU A 48 16.38 14.94 -11.12
C GLU A 48 15.78 13.84 -12.02
N PHE A 49 14.78 13.08 -11.53
CA PHE A 49 14.02 12.16 -12.38
C PHE A 49 13.14 12.87 -13.41
N ALA A 50 12.47 13.96 -13.03
CA ALA A 50 11.60 14.71 -13.94
C ALA A 50 12.39 15.46 -15.04
N GLU A 51 13.51 16.10 -14.69
CA GLU A 51 14.40 16.77 -15.66
C GLU A 51 15.01 15.75 -16.63
N LYS A 52 15.28 14.53 -16.17
CA LYS A 52 15.78 13.45 -17.03
C LYS A 52 14.71 12.88 -17.97
N GLU A 53 13.44 12.86 -17.58
CA GLU A 53 12.34 12.49 -18.48
C GLU A 53 12.10 13.57 -19.56
N GLU A 54 12.23 14.86 -19.24
CA GLU A 54 12.09 15.96 -20.22
C GLU A 54 13.27 16.01 -21.23
N GLU A 55 14.48 15.61 -20.81
CA GLU A 55 15.64 15.56 -21.70
C GLU A 55 15.58 14.36 -22.69
N ASP A 56 14.98 13.23 -22.29
CA ASP A 56 14.76 12.07 -23.18
C ASP A 56 13.55 12.23 -24.13
N GLU A 57 12.53 13.02 -23.80
CA GLU A 57 11.41 13.32 -24.71
C GLU A 57 11.75 14.37 -25.79
N SER A 58 12.83 15.14 -25.61
CA SER A 58 13.24 16.18 -26.56
C SER A 58 14.08 15.68 -27.75
N ALA A 59 14.29 14.36 -27.87
CA ALA A 59 15.15 13.73 -28.88
C ALA A 59 14.42 12.91 -29.96
N MET A 60 13.09 13.05 -30.13
CA MET A 60 12.37 12.47 -31.27
C MET A 60 11.70 13.55 -32.14
N PRO A 61 12.16 13.78 -33.39
CA PRO A 61 11.42 14.60 -34.34
C PRO A 61 10.22 13.79 -34.86
N VAL A 62 9.01 14.16 -34.45
CA VAL A 62 7.77 13.74 -35.11
C VAL A 62 7.52 14.74 -36.24
N GLU A 63 7.98 14.39 -37.44
CA GLU A 63 7.74 15.13 -38.66
C GLU A 63 6.29 14.93 -39.12
N GLU A 64 5.61 16.06 -39.28
CA GLU A 64 4.23 16.24 -39.70
C GLU A 64 4.08 16.00 -41.21
N THR A 65 3.21 15.06 -41.62
CA THR A 65 2.71 15.00 -43.01
C THR A 65 1.22 14.68 -43.05
N SER A 66 0.41 15.68 -43.38
CA SER A 66 -0.91 15.57 -44.03
C SER A 66 -0.71 15.96 -45.51
N PRO A 67 -1.38 15.35 -46.53
CA PRO A 67 -2.79 15.65 -46.82
C PRO A 67 -3.65 14.53 -47.48
N GLU A 68 -4.96 14.64 -47.21
CA GLU A 68 -6.16 14.31 -48.01
C GLU A 68 -6.40 13.00 -48.81
N ASP A 69 -7.68 12.60 -48.74
CA ASP A 69 -8.53 11.85 -49.69
C ASP A 69 -8.59 10.30 -49.60
N SER A 70 -9.74 9.81 -49.09
CA SER A 70 -10.55 8.79 -49.78
C SER A 70 -11.82 8.43 -48.96
N THR A 71 -12.97 8.89 -49.46
CA THR A 71 -14.25 8.15 -49.61
C THR A 71 -14.72 7.20 -48.49
N LYS A 72 -15.88 7.53 -47.89
CA LYS A 72 -16.77 6.59 -47.19
C LYS A 72 -17.13 5.39 -48.10
N PRO A 73 -17.43 4.23 -47.49
CA PRO A 73 -18.83 3.80 -47.54
C PRO A 73 -19.37 3.33 -46.18
N ASP A 74 -20.69 3.51 -46.05
CA ASP A 74 -21.55 2.90 -45.05
C ASP A 74 -21.22 1.41 -44.85
N ASP A 75 -20.93 1.02 -43.62
CA ASP A 75 -21.26 -0.32 -43.15
C ASP A 75 -21.94 -0.19 -41.78
N SER A 76 -23.23 0.08 -41.86
CA SER A 76 -24.16 0.05 -40.74
C SER A 76 -24.26 -1.37 -40.19
N MET A 77 -23.44 -1.71 -39.21
CA MET A 77 -23.65 -2.93 -38.43
C MET A 77 -24.86 -2.75 -37.52
N GLN A 78 -25.98 -3.27 -38.01
CA GLN A 78 -27.27 -3.46 -37.36
C GLN A 78 -27.09 -3.94 -35.90
N LEU A 79 -27.33 -3.06 -34.93
CA LEU A 79 -27.48 -3.40 -33.52
C LEU A 79 -28.89 -3.96 -33.32
N ASP A 80 -29.03 -5.28 -33.39
CA ASP A 80 -30.26 -5.95 -32.99
C ASP A 80 -30.52 -5.69 -31.50
N GLN A 81 -31.44 -4.77 -31.24
CA GLN A 81 -32.02 -4.57 -29.93
C GLN A 81 -33.07 -5.66 -29.70
N SER A 82 -32.82 -6.50 -28.69
CA SER A 82 -33.91 -7.09 -27.91
C SER A 82 -33.54 -7.17 -26.43
N PRO A 83 -34.52 -6.98 -25.52
CA PRO A 83 -34.31 -6.20 -24.31
C PRO A 83 -34.53 -7.05 -23.06
N ALA A 84 -33.48 -7.58 -22.44
CA ALA A 84 -33.56 -8.17 -21.09
C ALA A 84 -32.19 -8.57 -20.54
N ASN A 85 -31.39 -7.62 -20.05
CA ASN A 85 -30.52 -7.78 -18.87
C ASN A 85 -29.54 -6.62 -18.83
N ASN A 86 -29.82 -5.62 -18.01
CA ASN A 86 -28.82 -4.66 -17.59
C ASN A 86 -28.28 -5.10 -16.21
N PRO A 87 -27.28 -6.00 -16.11
CA PRO A 87 -26.55 -6.13 -14.86
C PRO A 87 -25.62 -4.93 -14.78
N LYS A 88 -25.94 -3.98 -13.88
CA LYS A 88 -25.07 -2.92 -13.35
C LYS A 88 -23.63 -3.05 -13.85
N SER A 89 -23.22 -2.20 -14.79
CA SER A 89 -21.90 -2.21 -15.44
C SER A 89 -20.82 -2.84 -14.54
N THR A 90 -20.54 -4.12 -14.76
CA THR A 90 -19.59 -4.83 -13.93
C THR A 90 -18.23 -4.21 -14.21
N ARG A 91 -17.63 -3.56 -13.20
CA ARG A 91 -16.29 -3.02 -13.32
C ARG A 91 -15.36 -4.17 -13.68
N ILE A 92 -14.90 -4.22 -14.93
CA ILE A 92 -13.98 -5.25 -15.40
C ILE A 92 -12.66 -5.01 -14.66
N SER A 93 -12.32 -5.88 -13.71
CA SER A 93 -11.03 -5.86 -13.03
C SER A 93 -9.95 -6.20 -14.05
N THR A 94 -9.14 -5.23 -14.44
CA THR A 94 -7.98 -5.42 -15.32
C THR A 94 -6.84 -6.18 -14.65
N HIS A 95 -6.94 -6.42 -13.34
CA HIS A 95 -5.95 -7.19 -12.59
C HIS A 95 -6.44 -8.62 -12.42
N GLY A 96 -5.68 -9.58 -12.95
CA GLY A 96 -5.87 -11.00 -12.71
C GLY A 96 -5.68 -11.36 -11.22
N PRO A 97 -6.09 -12.57 -10.80
CA PRO A 97 -5.96 -12.99 -9.42
C PRO A 97 -4.49 -12.96 -8.99
N ARG A 98 -4.16 -12.18 -7.94
CA ARG A 98 -2.82 -12.12 -7.32
C ARG A 98 -2.57 -13.37 -6.46
N GLY A 99 -2.98 -14.53 -6.96
CA GLY A 99 -2.94 -15.80 -6.26
C GLY A 99 -1.52 -16.10 -5.79
N SER A 100 -1.39 -16.62 -4.57
CA SER A 100 -0.13 -17.26 -4.17
C SER A 100 -0.02 -18.61 -4.85
N ARG A 101 1.20 -19.05 -5.21
CA ARG A 101 1.49 -20.40 -5.72
C ARG A 101 0.83 -21.52 -4.89
N ARG A 102 0.68 -21.29 -3.57
CA ARG A 102 0.00 -22.21 -2.65
C ARG A 102 -1.51 -22.28 -2.88
N GLU A 103 -2.15 -21.17 -3.23
CA GLU A 103 -3.59 -21.10 -3.49
C GLU A 103 -3.92 -21.77 -4.83
N GLU A 104 -3.08 -21.56 -5.85
CA GLU A 104 -3.19 -22.23 -7.15
C GLU A 104 -2.99 -23.75 -7.05
N TRP A 105 -1.96 -24.20 -6.32
CA TRP A 105 -1.74 -25.63 -6.07
C TRP A 105 -2.91 -26.27 -5.30
N ARG A 106 -3.58 -25.51 -4.43
CA ARG A 106 -4.76 -26.01 -3.72
C ARG A 106 -5.96 -26.11 -4.65
N LEU A 107 -6.21 -25.08 -5.46
CA LEU A 107 -7.28 -25.09 -6.45
C LEU A 107 -7.11 -26.21 -7.48
N SER A 108 -5.89 -26.44 -7.97
CA SER A 108 -5.60 -27.56 -8.89
C SER A 108 -5.75 -28.94 -8.24
N LYS A 109 -5.67 -29.01 -6.91
CA LYS A 109 -5.95 -30.22 -6.11
C LYS A 109 -7.40 -30.29 -5.62
N GLY A 110 -8.30 -29.43 -6.09
CA GLY A 110 -9.72 -29.40 -5.69
C GLY A 110 -9.94 -28.95 -4.24
N LEU A 111 -8.93 -28.35 -3.60
CA LEU A 111 -9.00 -27.82 -2.25
C LEU A 111 -9.35 -26.33 -2.29
N SER A 112 -9.99 -25.83 -1.23
CA SER A 112 -10.27 -24.39 -1.09
C SER A 112 -8.98 -23.57 -1.18
N ALA A 113 -8.97 -22.46 -1.94
CA ALA A 113 -7.80 -21.60 -2.15
C ALA A 113 -7.12 -21.25 -0.82
N ARG A 114 -7.90 -20.87 0.19
CA ARG A 114 -7.43 -20.66 1.56
C ARG A 114 -8.07 -21.70 2.51
N PRO A 115 -7.32 -22.25 3.47
CA PRO A 115 -7.90 -23.12 4.49
C PRO A 115 -8.93 -22.32 5.32
N ALA A 116 -10.09 -22.91 5.60
CA ALA A 116 -11.13 -22.27 6.39
C ALA A 116 -10.61 -21.89 7.79
N SER A 117 -10.77 -20.62 8.17
CA SER A 117 -10.41 -20.14 9.51
C SER A 117 -11.48 -20.54 10.51
N LYS A 118 -11.07 -21.06 11.68
CA LYS A 118 -11.97 -21.50 12.74
C LYS A 118 -12.33 -20.31 13.66
N GLY A 119 -13.23 -19.45 13.16
CA GLY A 119 -13.84 -18.36 13.93
C GLY A 119 -13.08 -17.03 13.97
N MET A 120 -13.66 -16.07 14.69
CA MET A 120 -13.12 -14.72 14.92
C MET A 120 -12.42 -14.66 16.29
N ASN A 121 -11.33 -13.90 16.40
CA ASN A 121 -10.71 -13.58 17.67
C ASN A 121 -11.54 -12.54 18.44
N ARG A 122 -11.21 -12.29 19.71
CA ARG A 122 -11.93 -11.33 20.57
C ARG A 122 -11.78 -9.87 20.13
N GLN A 123 -10.83 -9.58 19.23
CA GLN A 123 -10.62 -8.28 18.60
C GLN A 123 -11.30 -8.14 17.23
N GLY A 124 -12.15 -9.09 16.82
CA GLY A 124 -12.87 -9.03 15.54
C GLY A 124 -12.04 -9.40 14.30
N GLY A 125 -10.81 -9.91 14.45
CA GLY A 125 -9.98 -10.43 13.37
C GLY A 125 -10.02 -11.95 13.23
N ILE A 126 -9.52 -12.49 12.12
CA ILE A 126 -9.49 -13.94 11.87
C ILE A 126 -8.68 -14.67 12.96
N ALA A 127 -9.27 -15.70 13.59
CA ALA A 127 -8.59 -16.45 14.65
C ALA A 127 -7.37 -17.22 14.10
N ALA A 128 -6.21 -17.03 14.77
CA ALA A 128 -4.99 -17.74 14.43
C ALA A 128 -5.14 -19.26 14.68
N ARG A 129 -4.65 -20.09 13.74
CA ARG A 129 -4.71 -21.56 13.85
C ARG A 129 -3.94 -22.12 15.03
N ARG A 130 -2.89 -21.44 15.48
CA ARG A 130 -2.07 -21.80 16.65
C ARG A 130 -2.00 -20.60 17.57
N LYS A 131 -2.14 -20.82 18.89
CA LYS A 131 -1.81 -19.82 19.90
C LYS A 131 -0.30 -19.67 19.95
N ALA A 132 0.26 -18.88 19.04
CA ALA A 132 1.68 -18.52 19.08
C ALA A 132 2.00 -17.96 20.48
N GLY A 133 3.00 -18.52 21.15
CA GLY A 133 3.43 -18.08 22.48
C GLY A 133 2.78 -18.75 23.69
N ARG A 134 1.81 -19.67 23.53
CA ARG A 134 1.31 -20.46 24.68
C ARG A 134 2.07 -21.78 24.74
N SER A 135 3.05 -21.88 25.66
CA SER A 135 3.71 -23.16 25.91
C SER A 135 2.66 -24.22 26.23
N LYS A 136 2.76 -25.37 25.55
CA LYS A 136 1.91 -26.52 25.81
C LYS A 136 2.27 -26.99 27.22
N ARG A 137 1.51 -26.55 28.23
CA ARG A 137 1.62 -27.12 29.57
C ARG A 137 1.31 -28.61 29.44
N ARG A 138 2.38 -29.42 29.41
CA ARG A 138 2.28 -30.87 29.55
C ARG A 138 1.75 -31.07 30.97
N ARG A 139 0.56 -31.65 31.06
CA ARG A 139 0.18 -32.43 32.25
C ARG A 139 0.89 -33.76 32.11
#